data_AF-A0A3C0JJW3-F1
#
_entry.id   AF-A0A3C0JJW3-F1
#
_cell.length_a   1.000
_cell.length_b   1.000
_cell.length_c   1.000
_cell.angle_alpha   90.00
_cell.angle_beta   90.00
_cell.angle_gamma   90.00
#
_symmetry.space_group_name_H-M   'P 1'
#
loop_
_entity.id
_entity.type
_entity.pdbx_description
1 polymer ?
#
loop_
_entity_poly.entity_id
_entity_poly.type
_entity_poly.pdbx_seq_one_letter_code
_entity_poly.pdbx_strand_id
1 'polypeptide(L)'
;MEIYVSLMLVVLIMIVAVLCLFVVKQQRLIKSLEATVSRISHKFEIVQQDISALSASGLGVDERVGGAERRVRSLMERIEELEESETFEHLQAFQEAIELATKGAEIEEIVERCHLTVDEAELLIRLHKP
;
A
#
# COMPACT_ATOMS: atom_id res chain seq x y z
N MET A 1 64.82 46.66 -43.51
CA MET A 1 64.83 45.29 -42.95
C MET A 1 64.29 45.26 -41.53
N GLU A 2 64.79 46.07 -40.60
CA GLU A 2 64.35 46.06 -39.19
C GLU A 2 62.86 46.36 -38.97
N ILE A 3 62.30 47.32 -39.71
CA ILE A 3 60.86 47.66 -39.62
C ILE A 3 59.97 46.46 -39.99
N TYR A 4 60.29 45.73 -41.06
CA TYR A 4 59.53 44.54 -41.48
C TYR A 4 59.60 43.41 -40.44
N VAL A 5 60.77 43.22 -39.82
CA VAL A 5 60.94 42.22 -38.75
C VAL A 5 60.09 42.59 -37.53
N SER A 6 60.08 43.86 -37.12
CA SER A 6 59.25 44.31 -36.00
C SER A 6 57.75 44.13 -36.26
N LEU A 7 57.29 44.37 -37.49
CA LEU A 7 55.89 44.26 -37.90
C LEU A 7 55.42 42.79 -37.91
N MET A 8 56.27 41.88 -38.41
CA MET A 8 55.99 40.43 -38.36
C MET A 8 55.90 39.91 -36.91
N LEU A 9 56.74 40.42 -36.02
CA LEU A 9 56.75 40.01 -34.61
C LEU A 9 55.48 40.47 -33.88
N VAL A 10 55.00 41.69 -34.15
CA VAL A 10 53.73 42.20 -33.61
C VAL A 10 52.55 41.38 -34.11
N VAL A 11 52.50 41.05 -35.40
CA VAL A 11 51.44 40.22 -35.97
C VAL A 11 51.43 38.82 -35.34
N LEU A 12 52.61 38.22 -35.14
CA LEU A 12 52.75 36.93 -34.47
C LEU A 12 52.19 36.97 -33.04
N ILE A 13 52.55 38.00 -32.25
CA ILE A 13 52.04 38.17 -30.89
C ILE A 13 50.52 38.31 -30.88
N MET A 14 49.97 39.09 -31.81
CA MET A 14 48.51 39.27 -31.92
C MET A 14 47.79 37.96 -32.25
N ILE A 15 48.34 37.13 -33.15
CA ILE A 15 47.78 35.82 -33.48
C ILE A 15 47.81 34.90 -32.25
N VAL A 16 48.94 34.85 -31.54
CA VAL A 16 49.09 34.03 -30.32
C VAL A 16 48.11 34.48 -29.24
N ALA A 17 47.92 35.78 -29.05
CA ALA A 17 46.97 36.32 -28.09
C ALA A 17 45.51 35.92 -28.42
N VAL A 18 45.12 36.00 -29.70
CA VAL A 18 43.77 35.58 -30.14
C VAL A 18 43.56 34.08 -29.96
N LEU A 19 44.55 33.26 -30.30
CA LEU A 19 44.48 31.81 -30.08
C LEU A 19 44.36 31.46 -28.60
N CYS A 20 45.13 32.14 -27.73
CA CYS A 20 45.07 31.93 -26.29
C CYS A 20 43.69 32.29 -25.73
N LEU A 21 43.11 33.42 -26.15
CA LEU A 21 41.74 33.81 -25.77
C LEU A 21 40.69 32.80 -26.24
N PHE A 22 40.83 32.28 -27.46
CA PHE A 22 39.92 31.28 -28.01
C PHE A 22 39.98 29.96 -27.22
N VAL A 23 41.18 29.49 -26.88
CA VAL A 23 41.38 28.28 -26.06
C VAL A 23 40.77 28.47 -24.67
N VAL A 24 40.99 29.62 -24.01
CA VAL A 24 40.41 29.89 -22.69
C VAL A 24 38.88 29.93 -22.74
N LYS A 25 38.29 30.53 -23.78
CA LYS A 25 36.83 30.56 -24.00
C LYS A 25 36.28 29.15 -24.17
N GLN A 26 36.91 28.32 -25.00
CA GLN A 26 36.50 26.93 -25.19
C GLN A 26 36.62 26.10 -23.91
N GLN A 27 37.72 26.21 -23.18
CA GLN A 27 37.89 25.49 -21.92
C GLN A 27 36.83 25.85 -20.88
N ARG A 28 36.43 27.13 -20.80
CA ARG A 28 35.34 27.56 -19.92
C ARG A 28 34.01 26.94 -20.33
N LEU A 29 33.73 26.88 -21.64
CA LEU A 29 32.50 26.27 -22.15
C LEU A 29 32.46 24.78 -21.85
N ILE A 30 33.55 24.05 -22.11
CA ILE A 30 33.66 22.62 -21.82
C ILE A 30 33.45 22.36 -20.33
N LYS A 31 34.11 23.10 -19.45
CA LYS A 31 33.92 22.97 -17.98
C LYS A 31 32.49 23.23 -17.55
N SER A 32 31.81 24.20 -18.16
CA SER A 32 30.40 24.48 -17.85
C SER A 32 29.48 23.34 -18.29
N LEU A 33 29.81 22.70 -19.42
CA LEU A 33 29.06 21.58 -19.96
C LEU A 33 29.29 20.32 -19.12
N GLU A 34 30.54 20.03 -18.75
CA GLU A 34 30.90 18.95 -17.82
C GLU A 34 30.19 19.11 -16.46
N ALA A 35 30.15 20.32 -15.90
CA ALA A 35 29.43 20.59 -14.67
C ALA A 35 27.92 20.35 -14.81
N THR A 36 27.35 20.67 -15.97
CA THR A 36 25.93 20.42 -16.26
C THR A 36 25.64 18.94 -16.39
N VAL A 37 26.48 18.21 -17.13
CA VAL A 37 26.37 16.75 -17.31
C VAL A 37 26.52 16.04 -15.97
N SER A 38 27.50 16.43 -15.14
CA SER A 38 27.69 15.88 -13.81
C SER A 38 26.47 16.10 -12.91
N ARG A 39 25.87 17.30 -12.93
CA ARG A 39 24.62 17.56 -12.19
C ARG A 39 23.46 16.70 -12.68
N ILE A 40 23.32 16.52 -13.99
CA ILE A 40 22.26 15.68 -14.57
C ILE A 40 22.48 14.21 -14.17
N SER A 41 23.71 13.71 -14.27
CA SER A 41 24.07 12.36 -13.84
C SER A 41 23.74 12.12 -12.37
N HIS A 42 24.09 13.06 -11.50
CA HIS A 42 23.79 12.96 -10.07
C HIS A 42 22.28 12.99 -9.79
N LYS A 43 21.50 13.81 -10.52
CA LYS A 43 20.03 13.78 -10.41
C LYS A 43 19.45 12.46 -10.89
N PHE A 44 19.99 11.89 -11.96
CA PHE A 44 19.55 10.60 -12.48
C PHE A 44 19.81 9.48 -11.47
N GLU A 45 20.99 9.48 -10.83
CA GLU A 45 21.35 8.52 -9.79
C GLU A 45 20.40 8.59 -8.58
N ILE A 46 20.08 9.81 -8.11
CA ILE A 46 19.08 10.00 -7.04
C ILE A 46 17.72 9.45 -7.45
N VAL A 47 17.23 9.82 -8.64
CA VAL A 47 15.91 9.37 -9.13
C VAL A 47 15.88 7.85 -9.27
N GLN A 48 16.97 7.23 -9.73
CA GLN A 48 17.08 5.79 -9.81
C GLN A 48 17.01 5.13 -8.42
N GLN A 49 17.70 5.71 -7.43
CA GLN A 49 17.64 5.26 -6.05
C GLN A 49 16.24 5.41 -5.45
N ASP A 50 15.57 6.53 -5.69
CA ASP A 50 14.19 6.78 -5.23
C ASP A 50 13.21 5.78 -5.84
N ILE A 51 13.34 5.47 -7.14
CA ILE A 51 12.53 4.45 -7.82
C ILE A 51 12.77 3.07 -7.20
N SER A 52 14.02 2.70 -6.93
CA SER A 52 14.34 1.43 -6.28
C SER A 52 13.79 1.35 -4.85
N ALA A 53 13.85 2.44 -4.09
CA ALA A 53 13.27 2.50 -2.75
C ALA A 53 11.74 2.42 -2.77
N LEU A 54 11.11 3.12 -3.73
CA LEU A 54 9.65 3.11 -3.90
C LEU A 54 9.16 1.74 -4.36
N SER A 55 9.86 1.07 -5.28
CA SER A 55 9.50 -0.28 -5.72
C SER A 55 9.64 -1.30 -4.60
N ALA A 56 10.72 -1.23 -3.82
CA ALA A 56 10.89 -2.05 -2.62
C ALA A 56 9.77 -1.80 -1.59
N SER A 57 9.35 -0.55 -1.44
CA SER A 57 8.23 -0.18 -0.55
C SER A 57 6.88 -0.67 -1.07
N GLY A 58 6.65 -0.59 -2.39
CA GLY A 58 5.42 -1.06 -3.04
C GLY A 58 5.23 -2.57 -2.92
N LEU A 59 6.31 -3.35 -3.09
CA LEU A 59 6.27 -4.80 -2.90
C LEU A 59 5.88 -5.20 -1.46
N GLY A 60 6.38 -4.47 -0.46
CA GLY A 60 5.99 -4.69 0.94
C GLY A 60 4.53 -4.35 1.25
N VAL A 61 3.93 -3.42 0.50
CA VAL A 61 2.50 -3.09 0.62
C VAL A 61 1.64 -4.19 0.01
N ASP A 62 1.99 -4.70 -1.17
CA ASP A 62 1.27 -5.80 -1.81
C ASP A 62 1.24 -7.07 -0.94
N GLU A 63 2.36 -7.42 -0.30
CA GLU A 63 2.41 -8.58 0.60
C GLU A 63 1.54 -8.38 1.85
N ARG A 64 1.51 -7.17 2.40
CA ARG A 64 0.66 -6.83 3.57
C ARG A 64 -0.82 -6.85 3.21
N VAL A 65 -1.19 -6.30 2.05
CA VAL A 65 -2.57 -6.27 1.55
C VAL A 65 -3.02 -7.70 1.24
N GLY A 66 -2.23 -8.48 0.49
CA GLY A 66 -2.57 -9.87 0.19
C GLY A 66 -2.66 -10.75 1.45
N GLY A 67 -1.79 -10.51 2.45
CA GLY A 67 -1.90 -11.16 3.75
C GLY A 67 -3.18 -10.79 4.51
N ALA A 68 -3.60 -9.52 4.46
CA ALA A 68 -4.85 -9.07 5.06
C ALA A 68 -6.08 -9.68 4.34
N GLU A 69 -6.10 -9.68 3.00
CA GLU A 69 -7.18 -10.28 2.20
C GLU A 69 -7.36 -11.78 2.52
N ARG A 70 -6.26 -12.53 2.67
CA ARG A 70 -6.32 -13.95 3.06
C ARG A 70 -6.92 -14.13 4.46
N ARG A 71 -6.56 -13.28 5.41
CA ARG A 71 -7.14 -13.33 6.78
C ARG A 71 -8.61 -13.00 6.77
N VAL A 72 -9.03 -11.98 6.01
CA VAL A 72 -10.45 -11.62 5.85
C VAL A 72 -11.22 -12.78 5.25
N ARG A 73 -10.72 -13.40 4.17
CA ARG A 73 -11.36 -14.57 3.56
C ARG A 73 -11.50 -15.73 4.54
N SER A 74 -10.44 -16.07 5.29
CA SER A 74 -10.49 -17.13 6.29
C SER A 74 -11.46 -16.83 7.44
N LEU A 75 -11.59 -15.56 7.85
CA LEU A 75 -12.59 -15.19 8.85
C LEU A 75 -14.01 -15.31 8.31
N MET A 76 -14.22 -14.95 7.05
CA MET A 76 -15.52 -15.05 6.40
C MET A 76 -15.97 -16.50 6.26
N GLU A 77 -15.06 -17.40 5.83
CA GLU A 77 -15.31 -18.85 5.79
C GLU A 77 -15.67 -19.41 7.17
N ARG A 78 -15.01 -18.95 8.24
CA ARG A 78 -15.33 -19.39 9.62
C ARG A 78 -16.69 -18.87 10.11
N ILE A 79 -17.08 -17.67 9.70
CA ILE A 79 -18.39 -17.12 10.04
C ILE A 79 -19.47 -17.94 9.34
N GLU A 80 -19.28 -18.25 8.06
CA GLU A 80 -20.20 -19.08 7.28
C GLU A 80 -20.32 -20.49 7.91
N GLU A 81 -19.21 -21.11 8.31
CA GLU A 81 -19.22 -22.39 9.02
C GLU A 81 -19.93 -22.34 10.39
N LEU A 82 -19.84 -21.20 11.09
CA LEU A 82 -20.57 -20.97 12.34
C LEU A 82 -22.06 -20.74 12.11
N GLU A 83 -22.44 -20.01 11.06
CA GLU A 83 -23.83 -19.77 10.68
C GLU A 83 -24.52 -21.07 10.24
N GLU A 84 -23.81 -21.94 9.50
CA GLU A 84 -24.31 -23.27 9.12
C GLU A 84 -24.24 -24.31 10.26
N SER A 85 -23.62 -23.96 11.40
CA SER A 85 -23.52 -24.89 12.51
C SER A 85 -24.88 -25.10 13.17
N GLU A 86 -25.23 -26.36 13.46
CA GLU A 86 -26.43 -26.73 14.21
C GLU A 86 -26.54 -25.98 15.55
N THR A 87 -25.40 -25.57 16.13
CA THR A 87 -25.37 -24.79 17.38
C THR A 87 -26.00 -23.40 17.21
N PHE A 88 -25.78 -22.73 16.08
CA PHE A 88 -26.34 -21.40 15.82
C PHE A 88 -27.85 -21.46 15.57
N GLU A 89 -28.30 -22.42 14.75
CA GLU A 89 -29.73 -22.69 14.55
C GLU A 89 -30.44 -23.03 15.87
N HIS A 90 -29.84 -23.90 16.69
CA HIS A 90 -30.38 -24.27 17.99
C HIS A 90 -30.44 -23.08 18.97
N LEU A 91 -29.46 -22.16 18.89
CA LEU A 91 -29.46 -20.93 19.70
C LEU A 91 -30.61 -19.98 19.28
N GLN A 92 -30.85 -19.85 17.98
CA GLN A 92 -31.95 -19.04 17.44
C GLN A 92 -33.32 -19.63 17.83
N ALA A 93 -33.47 -20.95 17.76
CA ALA A 93 -34.67 -21.65 18.22
C ALA A 93 -34.94 -21.43 19.71
N PHE A 94 -33.91 -21.46 20.56
CA PHE A 94 -34.03 -21.11 21.98
C PHE A 94 -34.48 -19.66 22.19
N GLN A 95 -33.95 -18.73 21.41
CA GLN A 95 -34.27 -17.31 21.56
C GLN A 95 -35.72 -17.00 21.16
N GLU A 96 -36.22 -17.64 20.10
CA GLU A 96 -37.64 -17.59 19.71
C GLU A 96 -38.54 -18.24 20.77
N ALA A 97 -38.13 -19.37 21.33
CA ALA A 97 -38.85 -20.05 22.40
C ALA A 97 -38.96 -19.21 23.68
N ILE A 98 -37.93 -18.44 24.05
CA ILE A 98 -37.97 -17.48 25.16
C ILE A 98 -39.01 -16.38 24.88
N GLU A 99 -39.09 -15.88 23.65
CA GLU A 99 -40.07 -14.86 23.27
C GLU A 99 -41.51 -15.40 23.31
N LEU A 100 -41.73 -16.66 22.92
CA LEU A 100 -43.02 -17.33 23.04
C LEU A 100 -43.40 -17.61 24.50
N ALA A 101 -42.46 -18.09 25.31
CA ALA A 101 -42.67 -18.35 26.73
C ALA A 101 -43.04 -17.07 27.51
N THR A 102 -42.37 -15.95 27.22
CA THR A 102 -42.69 -14.64 27.83
C THR A 102 -44.05 -14.10 27.40
N LYS A 103 -44.51 -14.43 26.19
CA LYS A 103 -45.88 -14.14 25.71
C LYS A 103 -46.94 -15.09 26.27
N GLY A 104 -46.54 -16.12 27.02
CA GLY A 104 -47.43 -17.06 27.69
C GLY A 104 -47.86 -18.26 26.85
N ALA A 105 -47.13 -18.61 25.79
CA ALA A 105 -47.38 -19.82 25.00
C ALA A 105 -47.33 -21.10 25.85
N GLU A 106 -48.07 -22.13 25.43
CA GLU A 106 -48.08 -23.45 26.09
C GLU A 106 -46.90 -24.33 25.64
N ILE A 107 -46.60 -25.36 26.42
CA ILE A 107 -45.44 -26.25 26.19
C ILE A 107 -45.53 -26.89 24.81
N GLU A 108 -46.72 -27.37 24.41
CA GLU A 108 -46.91 -27.99 23.08
C GLU A 108 -46.62 -27.01 21.94
N GLU A 109 -46.99 -25.73 22.07
CA GLU A 109 -46.75 -24.70 21.04
C GLU A 109 -45.25 -24.42 20.86
N ILE A 110 -44.49 -24.39 21.95
CA ILE A 110 -43.04 -24.14 21.93
C ILE A 110 -42.29 -25.34 21.32
N VAL A 111 -42.67 -26.56 21.70
CA VAL A 111 -42.07 -27.80 21.15
C VAL A 111 -42.31 -27.90 19.65
N GLU A 112 -43.52 -27.62 19.19
CA GLU A 112 -43.88 -27.74 17.77
C GLU A 112 -43.26 -26.64 16.90
N ARG A 113 -43.22 -25.38 17.36
CA ARG A 113 -42.65 -24.27 16.56
C ARG A 113 -41.13 -24.21 16.62
N CYS A 114 -40.55 -24.38 17.80
CA CYS A 114 -39.11 -24.19 18.01
C CYS A 114 -38.33 -25.51 17.93
N HIS A 115 -39.00 -26.65 17.67
CA HIS A 115 -38.38 -27.98 17.57
C HIS A 115 -37.53 -28.37 18.79
N LEU A 116 -37.89 -27.85 19.96
CA LEU A 116 -37.22 -28.13 21.23
C LEU A 116 -37.78 -29.40 21.88
N THR A 117 -37.01 -30.02 22.76
CA THR A 117 -37.52 -31.13 23.57
C THR A 117 -38.54 -30.64 24.61
N VAL A 118 -39.41 -31.53 25.06
CA VAL A 118 -40.42 -31.24 26.09
C VAL A 118 -39.75 -30.71 27.38
N ASP A 119 -38.62 -31.31 27.77
CA ASP A 119 -37.86 -30.91 28.96
C ASP A 119 -37.28 -29.50 28.83
N GLU A 120 -36.79 -29.13 27.64
CA GLU A 120 -36.28 -27.78 27.35
C GLU A 120 -37.39 -26.72 27.38
N ALA A 121 -38.55 -27.03 26.79
CA ALA A 121 -39.70 -26.13 26.81
C ALA A 121 -40.27 -25.93 28.23
N GLU A 122 -40.34 -26.98 29.04
CA GLU A 122 -40.77 -26.89 30.45
C GLU A 122 -39.80 -26.02 31.27
N LEU A 123 -38.49 -26.17 31.05
CA LEU A 123 -37.47 -25.36 31.70
C LEU A 123 -37.60 -23.87 31.33
N LEU A 124 -37.76 -23.57 30.03
CA LEU A 124 -37.89 -22.19 29.54
C LEU A 124 -39.12 -21.49 30.13
N ILE A 125 -40.26 -22.18 30.18
CA ILE A 125 -41.48 -21.65 30.78
C ILE A 125 -41.27 -21.40 32.29
N ARG A 126 -40.63 -22.32 33.03
CA ARG A 126 -40.34 -22.08 34.45
C ARG A 126 -39.41 -20.89 34.71
N LEU A 127 -38.47 -20.63 33.81
CA LEU A 127 -37.46 -19.60 34.00
C LEU A 127 -37.94 -18.21 33.57
N HIS A 128 -38.80 -18.12 32.55
CA HIS A 128 -39.17 -16.86 31.89
C HIS A 128 -40.66 -16.49 31.98
N LYS A 129 -41.53 -17.37 32.48
CA LYS A 129 -42.92 -17.01 32.77
C LYS A 129 -42.96 -16.19 34.06
N PRO A 130 -43.60 -15.00 34.07
CA PRO A 130 -43.75 -14.20 35.28
C PRO A 130 -44.63 -14.88 36.34
#